data_AF-A0A7W8PHM5-F1
#
_entry.id   AF-A0A7W8PHM5-F1
#
_cell.length_a   1.000
_cell.length_b   1.000
_cell.length_c   1.000
_cell.angle_alpha   90.00
_cell.angle_beta   90.00
_cell.angle_gamma   90.00
#
_symmetry.space_group_name_H-M   'P 1'
#
loop_
_entity.id
_entity.type
_entity.pdbx_description
1 polymer ?
#
loop_
_entity_poly.entity_id
_entity_poly.type
_entity_poly.pdbx_seq_one_letter_code
_entity_poly.pdbx_strand_id
1 'polypeptide(L)'
;MPLRLPPLPALRFFEAAGRHQSFKLAAAELNVTPSAISHGIVGLEGALGVELFVREPRGISLTAIGADYLSYVSEAFSLIAIGTQRLPNHRADRPVALSCAPTFASRWLLPRLAGFRARWPHVVVSVDTSRRQVGFPVDGFDFAIRMSRAPGSFLGAWLGGLVFDLTSSYSLLWVATVAAGLIAALLHFPIDDTVVMTPARRSSRPAQA
;
A
#
# COMPACT_ATOMS: atom_id res chain seq x y z
N MET A 1 -4.01 1.43 -31.91
CA MET A 1 -4.19 -0.04 -31.84
C MET A 1 -5.06 -0.37 -30.62
N PRO A 2 -6.01 -1.31 -30.71
CA PRO A 2 -6.79 -1.72 -29.55
C PRO A 2 -5.88 -2.35 -28.49
N LEU A 3 -6.09 -2.01 -27.22
CA LEU A 3 -5.42 -2.65 -26.10
C LEU A 3 -5.80 -4.15 -26.09
N ARG A 4 -4.83 -5.03 -26.34
CA ARG A 4 -5.01 -6.47 -26.20
C ARG A 4 -4.84 -6.85 -24.74
N LEU A 5 -5.95 -6.89 -24.01
CA LEU A 5 -5.98 -7.33 -22.62
C LEU A 5 -6.46 -8.78 -22.56
N PRO A 6 -5.88 -9.60 -21.66
CA PRO A 6 -6.50 -10.86 -21.26
C PRO A 6 -7.91 -10.63 -20.72
N PRO A 7 -8.75 -11.68 -20.66
CA PRO A 7 -10.09 -11.56 -20.09
C PRO A 7 -10.05 -10.98 -18.66
N LEU A 8 -10.76 -9.87 -18.42
CA LEU A 8 -10.80 -9.20 -17.12
C LEU A 8 -11.21 -10.14 -15.95
N PRO A 9 -12.15 -11.09 -16.11
CA PRO A 9 -12.46 -12.04 -15.05
C PRO A 9 -11.25 -12.90 -14.64
N ALA A 10 -10.43 -13.31 -15.61
CA ALA A 10 -9.24 -14.11 -15.34
C ALA A 10 -8.17 -13.29 -14.60
N LEU A 11 -8.01 -12.00 -14.97
CA LEU A 11 -7.15 -11.07 -14.24
C LEU A 11 -7.65 -10.83 -12.81
N ARG A 12 -8.97 -10.75 -12.58
CA ARG A 12 -9.54 -10.60 -11.23
C ARG A 12 -9.32 -11.86 -10.38
N PHE A 13 -9.43 -13.05 -10.97
CA PHE A 13 -9.11 -14.30 -10.28
C PHE A 13 -7.64 -14.36 -9.90
N PHE A 14 -6.75 -13.98 -10.81
CA PHE A 14 -5.31 -13.89 -10.57
C PHE A 14 -4.97 -12.91 -9.46
N GLU A 15 -5.51 -11.69 -9.48
CA GLU A 15 -5.24 -10.68 -8.45
C GLU A 15 -5.65 -11.15 -7.05
N ALA A 16 -6.87 -11.68 -6.91
CA ALA A 16 -7.35 -12.18 -5.63
C ALA A 16 -6.54 -13.40 -5.14
N ALA A 17 -6.23 -14.34 -6.04
CA ALA A 17 -5.43 -15.52 -5.72
C ALA A 17 -3.99 -15.17 -5.34
N GLY A 18 -3.38 -14.19 -6.03
CA GLY A 18 -2.04 -13.69 -5.75
C GLY A 18 -1.95 -13.01 -4.40
N ARG A 19 -2.92 -12.14 -4.07
CA ARG A 19 -2.96 -11.43 -2.79
C ARG A 19 -3.19 -12.35 -1.58
N HIS A 20 -4.03 -13.37 -1.74
CA HIS A 20 -4.31 -14.33 -0.65
C HIS A 20 -3.34 -15.51 -0.62
N GLN A 21 -2.56 -15.73 -1.68
CA GLN A 21 -1.77 -16.94 -1.88
C GLN A 21 -2.59 -18.23 -1.65
N SER A 22 -3.88 -18.18 -2.00
CA SER A 22 -4.82 -19.25 -1.74
C SER A 22 -6.05 -19.15 -2.65
N PHE A 23 -6.27 -20.18 -3.48
CA PHE A 23 -7.46 -20.27 -4.32
C PHE A 23 -8.75 -20.39 -3.50
N LYS A 24 -8.70 -21.00 -2.31
CA LYS A 24 -9.88 -21.14 -1.45
C LYS A 24 -10.32 -19.78 -0.90
N LEU A 25 -9.38 -18.96 -0.42
CA LEU A 25 -9.68 -17.63 0.11
C LEU A 25 -10.11 -16.66 -1.00
N ALA A 26 -9.43 -16.70 -2.15
CA ALA A 26 -9.83 -15.92 -3.32
C ALA A 26 -11.24 -16.28 -3.81
N ALA A 27 -11.58 -17.58 -3.80
CA ALA A 27 -12.91 -18.04 -4.22
C ALA A 27 -14.00 -17.56 -3.27
N ALA A 28 -13.73 -17.58 -1.97
CA ALA A 28 -14.63 -17.04 -0.96
C ALA A 28 -14.83 -15.52 -1.13
N GLU A 29 -13.79 -14.75 -1.41
CA GLU A 29 -13.91 -13.30 -1.67
C GLU A 29 -14.77 -13.01 -2.91
N LEU A 30 -14.53 -13.74 -3.99
CA LEU A 30 -15.18 -13.49 -5.27
C LEU A 30 -16.54 -14.18 -5.41
N ASN A 31 -16.98 -14.90 -4.37
CA ASN A 31 -18.21 -15.68 -4.34
C ASN A 31 -18.32 -16.67 -5.51
N VAL A 32 -17.23 -17.39 -5.79
CA VAL A 32 -17.12 -18.41 -6.83
C VAL A 32 -16.57 -19.72 -6.25
N THR A 33 -16.52 -20.78 -7.05
CA THR A 33 -15.90 -22.04 -6.62
C THR A 33 -14.37 -21.99 -6.79
N PRO A 34 -13.59 -22.68 -5.93
CA PRO A 34 -12.14 -22.81 -6.12
C PRO A 34 -11.77 -23.39 -7.49
N SER A 35 -12.59 -24.28 -8.04
CA SER A 35 -12.41 -24.82 -9.40
C SER A 35 -12.51 -23.73 -10.48
N ALA A 36 -13.43 -22.78 -10.35
CA ALA A 36 -13.56 -21.68 -11.30
C ALA A 36 -12.31 -20.78 -11.31
N ILE A 37 -11.75 -20.49 -10.13
CA ILE A 37 -10.48 -19.76 -10.02
C ILE A 37 -9.33 -20.54 -10.66
N SER A 38 -9.19 -21.83 -10.31
CA SER A 38 -8.14 -22.68 -10.88
C SER A 38 -8.22 -22.72 -12.41
N HIS A 39 -9.40 -22.95 -12.98
CA HIS A 39 -9.58 -22.99 -14.44
C HIS A 39 -9.29 -21.63 -15.09
N GLY A 40 -9.72 -20.53 -14.48
CA GLY A 40 -9.47 -19.20 -15.03
C GLY A 40 -7.99 -18.81 -14.99
N ILE A 41 -7.25 -19.23 -13.96
CA ILE A 41 -5.80 -19.01 -13.87
C ILE A 41 -5.06 -19.84 -14.91
N VAL A 42 -5.40 -21.13 -15.07
CA VAL A 42 -4.81 -21.97 -16.14
C VAL A 42 -5.07 -21.36 -17.53
N GLY A 43 -6.27 -20.84 -17.76
CA GLY A 43 -6.59 -20.12 -19.00
C GLY A 43 -5.78 -18.85 -19.19
N LEU A 44 -5.54 -18.09 -18.11
CA LEU A 44 -4.72 -16.88 -18.15
C LEU A 44 -3.25 -17.22 -18.43
N GLU A 45 -2.67 -18.17 -17.72
CA GLU A 45 -1.30 -18.65 -17.92
C GLU A 45 -1.10 -19.18 -19.34
N GLY A 46 -2.08 -19.93 -19.87
CA GLY A 46 -2.08 -20.39 -21.26
C GLY A 46 -2.13 -19.25 -22.29
N ALA A 47 -2.89 -18.18 -22.02
CA ALA A 47 -2.95 -17.01 -22.89
C ALA A 47 -1.67 -16.15 -22.82
N LEU A 48 -1.00 -16.12 -21.68
CA LEU A 48 0.25 -15.36 -21.47
C LEU A 48 1.50 -16.17 -21.84
N GLY A 49 1.42 -17.49 -21.90
CA GLY A 49 2.54 -18.39 -22.18
C GLY A 49 3.53 -18.52 -21.02
N VAL A 50 3.14 -18.15 -19.80
CA VAL A 50 3.98 -18.18 -18.60
C VAL A 50 3.21 -18.69 -17.39
N GLU A 51 3.90 -19.36 -16.47
CA GLU A 51 3.34 -19.73 -15.17
C GLU A 51 3.45 -18.56 -14.19
N LEU A 52 2.33 -18.19 -13.58
CA LEU A 52 2.21 -17.11 -12.61
C LEU A 52 2.25 -17.65 -11.17
N PHE A 53 1.89 -18.92 -10.98
CA PHE A 53 1.93 -19.60 -9.69
C PHE A 53 2.79 -20.86 -9.70
N VAL A 54 3.35 -21.18 -8.53
CA VAL A 54 3.94 -22.50 -8.24
C VAL A 54 3.14 -23.16 -7.13
N ARG A 55 3.02 -24.49 -7.21
CA ARG A 55 2.34 -25.29 -6.20
C ARG A 55 3.26 -25.54 -5.02
N GLU A 56 2.75 -25.28 -3.83
CA GLU A 56 3.44 -25.58 -2.58
C GLU A 56 2.66 -26.59 -1.73
N PRO A 57 3.32 -27.28 -0.78
CA PRO A 57 2.67 -28.26 0.09
C PRO A 57 1.47 -27.70 0.90
N ARG A 58 1.42 -26.39 1.12
CA ARG A 58 0.38 -25.70 1.91
C ARG A 58 -0.45 -24.71 1.11
N GLY A 59 -0.33 -24.69 -0.22
CA GLY A 59 -1.09 -23.75 -1.04
C GLY A 59 -0.39 -23.43 -2.36
N ILE A 60 -0.35 -22.14 -2.67
CA ILE A 60 0.26 -21.62 -3.88
C ILE A 60 1.15 -20.43 -3.52
N SER A 61 2.20 -20.21 -4.28
CA SER A 61 2.99 -18.98 -4.23
C SER A 61 3.19 -18.44 -5.63
N LEU A 62 3.55 -17.16 -5.74
CA LEU A 62 3.75 -16.50 -7.02
C LEU A 62 5.14 -16.83 -7.57
N THR A 63 5.26 -17.00 -8.88
CA THR A 63 6.56 -16.96 -9.55
C THR A 63 7.12 -15.54 -9.50
N ALA A 64 8.40 -15.36 -9.82
CA ALA A 64 8.98 -14.01 -9.94
C ALA A 64 8.23 -13.15 -10.97
N ILE A 65 7.87 -13.75 -12.11
CA ILE A 65 7.06 -13.11 -13.15
C ILE A 65 5.63 -12.86 -12.66
N GLY A 66 5.03 -13.80 -11.94
CA GLY A 66 3.72 -13.64 -11.33
C GLY A 66 3.67 -12.50 -10.31
N ALA A 67 4.70 -12.35 -9.48
CA ALA A 67 4.79 -11.26 -8.52
C ALA A 67 4.92 -9.88 -9.21
N ASP A 68 5.76 -9.78 -10.24
CA ASP A 68 5.88 -8.57 -11.05
C ASP A 68 4.55 -8.24 -11.74
N TYR A 69 3.94 -9.21 -12.42
CA TYR A 69 2.67 -9.03 -13.12
C TYR A 69 1.51 -8.65 -12.17
N LEU A 70 1.48 -9.23 -10.97
CA LEU A 70 0.49 -8.91 -9.95
C LEU A 70 0.53 -7.44 -9.55
N SER A 71 1.71 -6.81 -9.50
CA SER A 71 1.84 -5.40 -9.15
C SER A 71 1.07 -4.50 -10.14
N TYR A 72 1.27 -4.72 -11.45
CA TYR A 72 0.57 -3.99 -12.51
C TYR A 72 -0.94 -4.25 -12.50
N VAL A 73 -1.36 -5.51 -12.35
CA VAL A 73 -2.78 -5.88 -12.33
C VAL A 73 -3.48 -5.28 -11.12
N SER A 74 -2.85 -5.30 -9.95
CA SER A 74 -3.39 -4.71 -8.72
C SER A 74 -3.53 -3.20 -8.83
N GLU A 75 -2.52 -2.51 -9.39
CA GLU A 75 -2.58 -1.07 -9.62
C GLU A 75 -3.68 -0.71 -10.62
N ALA A 76 -3.80 -1.44 -11.72
CA ALA A 76 -4.86 -1.21 -12.70
C ALA A 76 -6.27 -1.36 -12.08
N PHE A 77 -6.51 -2.42 -11.31
CA PHE A 77 -7.78 -2.59 -10.60
C PHE A 77 -8.02 -1.50 -9.55
N SER A 78 -6.98 -1.02 -8.87
CA SER A 78 -7.07 0.11 -7.95
C SER A 78 -7.50 1.39 -8.67
N LEU A 79 -6.89 1.70 -9.82
CA LEU A 79 -7.26 2.86 -10.64
C LEU A 79 -8.71 2.78 -11.14
N ILE A 80 -9.14 1.60 -11.59
CA ILE A 80 -10.54 1.35 -11.97
C ILE A 80 -11.45 1.61 -10.78
N ALA A 81 -11.14 1.06 -9.60
CA ALA A 81 -11.93 1.25 -8.39
C ALA A 81 -12.03 2.73 -7.99
N ILE A 82 -10.92 3.48 -8.04
CA ILE A 82 -10.89 4.93 -7.79
C ILE A 82 -11.79 5.67 -8.80
N GLY A 83 -11.68 5.34 -10.08
CA GLY A 83 -12.49 5.92 -11.15
C GLY A 83 -13.99 5.64 -10.94
N THR A 84 -14.35 4.40 -10.61
CA THR A 84 -15.73 3.99 -10.30
C THR A 84 -16.27 4.73 -9.09
N GLN A 85 -15.49 4.87 -8.02
CA GLN A 85 -15.91 5.64 -6.84
C GLN A 85 -16.14 7.11 -7.15
N ARG A 86 -15.43 7.68 -8.14
CA ARG A 86 -15.60 9.08 -8.58
C ARG A 86 -16.84 9.34 -9.42
N LEU A 87 -17.56 8.29 -9.86
CA LEU A 87 -18.77 8.47 -10.66
C LEU A 87 -19.87 9.19 -9.84
N PRO A 88 -20.58 10.18 -10.44
CA PRO A 88 -21.53 11.04 -9.73
C PRO A 88 -22.62 10.28 -8.95
N ASN A 89 -23.08 9.15 -9.49
CA ASN A 89 -24.21 8.39 -8.94
C ASN A 89 -23.88 7.54 -7.69
N HIS A 90 -22.62 7.46 -7.27
CA HIS A 90 -22.25 6.77 -6.02
C HIS A 90 -21.95 7.72 -4.85
N ARG A 91 -21.94 9.04 -5.09
CA ARG A 91 -21.44 10.03 -4.12
C ARG A 91 -22.39 11.17 -3.76
N ALA A 92 -23.51 11.34 -4.47
CA ALA A 92 -24.39 12.49 -4.24
C ALA A 92 -24.83 12.65 -2.77
N ASP A 93 -24.95 11.55 -2.03
CA ASP A 93 -25.36 11.55 -0.61
C ASP A 93 -24.33 10.96 0.37
N ARG A 94 -23.12 10.62 -0.10
CA ARG A 94 -22.09 9.99 0.76
C ARG A 94 -21.35 11.07 1.57
N PRO A 95 -21.21 10.91 2.90
CA PRO A 95 -20.35 11.77 3.69
C PRO A 95 -18.89 11.72 3.21
N VAL A 96 -18.25 12.88 3.12
CA VAL A 96 -16.80 13.01 2.93
C VAL A 96 -16.11 12.39 4.13
N ALA A 97 -15.41 11.27 3.91
CA ALA A 97 -14.75 10.50 4.95
C ALA A 97 -13.29 10.97 5.11
N LEU A 98 -12.98 11.59 6.24
CA LEU A 98 -11.65 12.09 6.59
C LEU A 98 -11.06 11.28 7.74
N SER A 99 -9.89 10.68 7.53
CA SER A 99 -9.10 10.10 8.60
C SER A 99 -8.07 11.11 9.11
N CYS A 100 -8.00 11.42 10.40
CA CYS A 100 -7.00 12.38 10.88
C CYS A 100 -6.48 12.12 12.30
N ALA A 101 -5.35 12.72 12.67
CA ALA A 101 -4.82 12.60 14.02
C ALA A 101 -5.81 13.21 15.06
N PRO A 102 -6.03 12.58 16.23
CA PRO A 102 -6.96 13.09 17.24
C PRO A 102 -6.69 14.55 17.68
N THR A 103 -5.40 14.93 17.73
CA THR A 103 -4.97 16.28 18.07
C THR A 103 -5.35 17.30 16.99
N PHE A 104 -5.26 16.91 15.71
CA PHE A 104 -5.71 17.75 14.59
C PHE A 104 -7.23 17.87 14.57
N ALA A 105 -7.94 16.76 14.76
CA ALA A 105 -9.40 16.73 14.81
C ALA A 105 -9.94 17.69 15.88
N SER A 106 -9.43 17.58 17.11
CA SER A 106 -9.89 18.37 18.25
C SER A 106 -9.47 19.84 18.20
N ARG A 107 -8.20 20.13 17.88
CA ARG A 107 -7.66 21.51 17.99
C ARG A 107 -7.88 22.38 16.76
N TRP A 108 -8.06 21.78 15.59
CA TRP A 108 -8.11 22.55 14.34
C TRP A 108 -9.38 22.31 13.53
N LEU A 109 -9.74 21.04 13.31
CA LEU A 109 -10.83 20.66 12.41
C LEU A 109 -12.22 20.96 13.01
N LEU A 110 -12.52 20.43 14.19
CA LEU A 110 -13.83 20.60 14.85
C LEU A 110 -14.23 22.07 15.03
N PRO A 111 -13.35 22.99 15.49
CA PRO A 111 -13.68 24.41 15.59
C PRO A 111 -14.05 25.07 14.26
N ARG A 112 -13.50 24.57 13.14
CA ARG A 112 -13.74 25.12 11.79
C ARG A 112 -14.87 24.41 11.05
N LEU A 113 -15.24 23.21 11.49
CA LEU A 113 -16.26 22.39 10.87
C LEU A 113 -17.64 23.04 10.95
N ALA A 114 -17.92 23.80 12.03
CA ALA A 114 -19.16 24.57 12.15
C ALA A 114 -19.33 25.60 11.02
N GLY A 115 -18.29 26.41 10.77
CA GLY A 115 -18.31 27.39 9.67
C GLY A 115 -18.24 26.75 8.28
N PHE A 116 -17.68 25.55 8.16
CA PHE A 116 -17.74 24.78 6.93
C PHE A 116 -19.16 24.28 6.64
N ARG A 117 -19.82 23.65 7.63
CA ARG A 117 -21.21 23.16 7.51
C ARG A 117 -22.20 24.27 7.20
N ALA A 118 -21.99 25.47 7.75
CA ALA A 118 -22.83 26.62 7.43
C ALA A 118 -22.70 27.06 5.95
N ARG A 119 -21.50 26.96 5.36
CA ARG A 119 -21.26 27.33 3.96
C ARG A 119 -21.62 26.23 2.96
N TRP A 120 -21.52 24.97 3.38
CA TRP A 120 -21.75 23.78 2.54
C TRP A 120 -22.69 22.79 3.24
N PRO A 121 -23.99 23.13 3.39
CA PRO A 121 -24.93 22.33 4.19
C PRO A 121 -25.22 20.94 3.60
N HIS A 122 -25.02 20.77 2.30
CA HIS A 122 -25.19 19.48 1.59
C HIS A 122 -23.98 18.56 1.74
N VAL A 123 -22.85 19.04 2.27
CA VAL A 123 -21.64 18.23 2.44
C VAL A 123 -21.60 17.68 3.86
N VAL A 124 -21.94 16.40 4.01
CA VAL A 124 -21.75 15.68 5.27
C VAL A 124 -20.29 15.28 5.40
N VAL A 125 -19.66 15.52 6.56
CA VAL A 125 -18.26 15.14 6.82
C VAL A 125 -18.24 14.11 7.95
N SER A 126 -17.66 12.95 7.67
CA SER A 126 -17.37 11.89 8.65
C SER A 126 -15.88 11.93 9.01
N VAL A 127 -15.57 11.92 10.31
CA VAL A 127 -14.19 12.02 10.79
C VAL A 127 -13.83 10.77 11.59
N ASP A 128 -12.80 10.06 11.14
CA ASP A 128 -12.19 8.96 11.88
C ASP A 128 -10.86 9.40 12.48
N THR A 129 -10.68 9.16 13.77
CA THR A 129 -9.44 9.51 14.49
C THR A 129 -8.65 8.29 14.97
N SER A 130 -8.95 7.09 14.45
CA SER A 130 -8.21 5.87 14.79
C SER A 130 -6.74 6.04 14.44
N ARG A 131 -5.80 5.37 15.13
CA ARG A 131 -4.36 5.48 14.81
C ARG A 131 -3.92 4.54 13.68
N ARG A 132 -4.85 3.87 13.00
CA ARG A 132 -4.53 2.90 11.95
C ARG A 132 -3.97 3.59 10.71
N GLN A 133 -3.02 2.94 10.04
CA GLN A 133 -2.61 3.34 8.70
C GLN A 133 -3.79 3.09 7.76
N VAL A 134 -4.11 4.11 6.95
CA VAL A 134 -5.23 4.06 6.01
C VAL A 134 -4.70 3.70 4.64
N GLY A 135 -5.23 2.62 4.06
CA GLY A 135 -5.04 2.24 2.67
C GLY A 135 -6.08 2.90 1.78
N PHE A 136 -5.62 3.78 0.88
CA PHE A 136 -6.46 4.34 -0.17
C PHE A 136 -6.47 3.41 -1.39
N PRO A 137 -7.62 3.15 -2.04
CA PRO A 137 -9.00 3.53 -1.70
C PRO A 137 -9.75 2.49 -0.83
N VAL A 138 -9.09 1.40 -0.47
CA VAL A 138 -9.70 0.17 0.11
C VAL A 138 -10.48 0.47 1.40
N ASP A 139 -10.01 1.41 2.21
CA ASP A 139 -10.61 1.75 3.50
C ASP A 139 -11.81 2.71 3.42
N GLY A 140 -12.20 3.17 2.22
CA GLY A 140 -13.36 4.03 2.02
C GLY A 140 -13.18 5.49 2.46
N PHE A 141 -11.98 5.90 2.90
CA PHE A 141 -11.66 7.31 3.18
C PHE A 141 -11.38 8.10 1.91
N ASP A 142 -11.83 9.36 1.88
CA ASP A 142 -11.53 10.32 0.81
C ASP A 142 -10.20 11.03 1.07
N PHE A 143 -9.86 11.30 2.35
CA PHE A 143 -8.64 12.02 2.74
C PHE A 143 -8.03 11.47 4.04
N ALA A 144 -6.70 11.58 4.19
CA ALA A 144 -6.01 11.32 5.45
C ALA A 144 -5.06 12.47 5.84
N ILE A 145 -5.17 12.97 7.07
CA ILE A 145 -4.31 14.00 7.65
C ILE A 145 -3.64 13.45 8.92
N ARG A 146 -2.40 12.98 8.80
CA ARG A 146 -1.63 12.40 9.91
C ARG A 146 -0.39 13.22 10.21
N MET A 147 0.00 13.29 11.48
CA MET A 147 1.27 13.88 11.89
C MET A 147 2.37 12.82 11.78
N SER A 148 3.37 13.07 10.95
CA SER A 148 4.58 12.24 10.90
C SER A 148 5.68 12.85 11.77
N ARG A 149 6.40 12.02 12.51
CA ARG A 149 7.54 12.45 13.36
C ARG A 149 8.87 12.48 12.63
N ALA A 150 8.94 11.95 11.42
CA ALA A 150 10.16 11.98 10.64
C ALA A 150 10.13 13.16 9.65
N PRO A 151 11.09 14.09 9.69
CA PRO A 151 11.23 15.08 8.62
C PRO A 151 11.44 14.41 7.24
N GLY A 152 12.03 13.21 7.23
CA GLY A 152 12.22 12.40 6.02
C GLY A 152 10.93 11.90 5.37
N SER A 153 9.83 11.69 6.12
CA SER A 153 8.55 11.30 5.53
C SER A 153 7.78 12.50 4.95
N PHE A 154 7.99 13.72 5.46
CA PHE A 154 7.48 14.93 4.82
C PHE A 154 8.23 15.22 3.52
N LEU A 155 9.57 15.28 3.58
CA LEU A 155 10.39 15.55 2.38
C LEU A 155 10.26 14.43 1.35
N GLY A 156 10.30 13.17 1.78
CA GLY A 156 10.17 12.02 0.88
C GLY A 156 8.79 11.91 0.23
N ALA A 157 7.70 12.12 0.98
CA ALA A 157 6.36 12.07 0.40
C ALA A 157 6.04 13.32 -0.45
N TRP A 158 6.52 14.50 -0.04
CA TRP A 158 6.29 15.75 -0.76
C TRP A 158 7.13 15.85 -2.04
N LEU A 159 8.44 15.57 -1.99
CA LEU A 159 9.27 15.44 -3.19
C LEU A 159 8.82 14.26 -4.03
N GLY A 160 8.40 13.16 -3.38
CA GLY A 160 7.81 11.99 -4.03
C GLY A 160 6.63 12.35 -4.93
N GLY A 161 5.62 12.99 -4.34
CA GLY A 161 4.43 13.46 -5.04
C GLY A 161 4.74 14.52 -6.10
N LEU A 162 5.62 15.48 -5.80
CA LEU A 162 6.00 16.54 -6.74
C LEU A 162 6.74 16.00 -7.97
N VAL A 163 7.63 15.03 -7.79
CA VAL A 163 8.29 14.34 -8.90
C VAL A 163 7.25 13.57 -9.70
N PHE A 164 6.37 12.81 -9.06
CA PHE A 164 5.32 12.08 -9.77
C PHE A 164 4.37 12.99 -10.56
N ASP A 165 3.95 14.12 -10.00
CA ASP A 165 3.10 15.09 -10.69
C ASP A 165 3.79 15.70 -11.93
N LEU A 166 5.13 15.85 -11.88
CA LEU A 166 5.92 16.38 -12.99
C LEU A 166 6.28 15.32 -14.05
N THR A 167 6.55 14.08 -13.64
CA THR A 167 7.10 13.03 -14.52
C THR A 167 6.16 11.86 -14.77
N SER A 168 4.98 11.83 -14.12
CA SER A 168 4.06 10.69 -14.08
C SER A 168 4.75 9.35 -13.74
N SER A 169 5.90 9.41 -13.06
CA SER A 169 6.78 8.26 -12.84
C SER A 169 7.69 8.48 -11.64
N TYR A 170 7.89 7.42 -10.85
CA TYR A 170 8.79 7.40 -9.69
C TYR A 170 10.22 6.92 -10.02
N SER A 171 10.52 6.66 -11.28
CA SER A 171 11.80 6.08 -11.73
C SER A 171 13.03 6.90 -11.31
N LEU A 172 12.93 8.23 -11.33
CA LEU A 172 14.01 9.12 -10.85
C LEU A 172 14.29 9.00 -9.35
N LEU A 173 13.24 8.83 -8.55
CA LEU A 173 13.35 8.66 -7.09
C LEU A 173 14.00 7.32 -6.74
N TRP A 174 13.72 6.29 -7.52
CA TRP A 174 14.38 4.99 -7.37
C TRP A 174 15.89 5.09 -7.67
N VAL A 175 16.29 5.72 -8.78
CA VAL A 175 17.72 5.92 -9.09
C VAL A 175 18.42 6.77 -8.02
N ALA A 176 17.77 7.84 -7.55
CA ALA A 176 18.33 8.70 -6.51
C ALA A 176 18.53 7.97 -5.17
N THR A 177 17.59 7.13 -4.77
CA THR A 177 17.70 6.33 -3.53
C THR A 177 18.77 5.26 -3.64
N VAL A 178 18.89 4.57 -4.79
CA VAL A 178 19.97 3.62 -5.06
C VAL A 178 21.34 4.31 -5.02
N ALA A 179 21.48 5.46 -5.68
CA ALA A 179 22.72 6.23 -5.67
C ALA A 179 23.11 6.68 -4.26
N ALA A 180 22.16 7.18 -3.46
CA ALA A 180 22.41 7.56 -2.08
C ALA A 180 22.86 6.36 -1.22
N GLY A 181 22.26 5.19 -1.42
CA GLY A 181 22.66 3.95 -0.75
C GLY A 181 24.09 3.52 -1.11
N LEU A 182 24.46 3.61 -2.39
CA LEU A 182 25.83 3.31 -2.87
C LEU A 182 26.86 4.30 -2.30
N ILE A 183 26.54 5.60 -2.28
CA ILE A 183 27.40 6.63 -1.68
C ILE A 183 27.59 6.36 -0.18
N ALA A 184 26.51 6.05 0.54
CA ALA A 184 26.60 5.72 1.96
C ALA A 184 27.46 4.48 2.20
N ALA A 185 27.31 3.43 1.37
CA ALA A 185 28.13 2.22 1.44
C ALA A 185 29.61 2.53 1.19
N LEU A 186 29.94 3.33 0.17
CA LEU A 186 31.32 3.74 -0.12
C LEU A 186 31.95 4.55 1.00
N LEU A 187 31.19 5.45 1.64
CA LEU A 187 31.68 6.27 2.75
C LEU A 187 31.94 5.47 4.02
N HIS A 188 31.23 4.36 4.24
CA HIS A 188 31.35 3.51 5.43
C HIS A 188 32.12 2.20 5.16
N PHE A 189 32.81 2.12 4.02
CA PHE A 189 33.67 0.98 3.69
C PHE A 189 35.13 1.31 4.04
N PRO A 190 35.86 0.47 4.79
CA PRO A 190 35.48 -0.86 5.27
C PRO A 190 34.63 -0.81 6.55
N ILE A 191 33.69 -1.74 6.66
CA ILE A 191 32.90 -1.94 7.87
C ILE A 191 33.84 -2.46 8.96
N ASP A 192 34.09 -1.65 9.97
CA ASP A 192 34.90 -2.02 11.13
C ASP A 192 34.04 -2.81 12.12
N ASP A 193 34.03 -4.14 11.97
CA ASP A 193 33.30 -5.07 12.85
C ASP A 193 34.01 -5.30 14.21
N THR A 194 34.89 -4.39 14.64
CA THR A 194 35.52 -4.52 15.95
C THR A 194 34.46 -4.54 17.04
N VAL A 195 34.29 -5.71 17.65
CA VAL A 195 33.38 -5.94 18.77
C VAL A 195 33.74 -4.94 19.86
N VAL A 196 32.85 -3.96 20.08
CA VAL A 196 32.97 -3.03 21.21
C VAL A 196 32.81 -3.86 22.48
N MET A 197 33.92 -4.34 23.04
CA MET A 197 33.93 -5.04 24.32
C MET A 197 33.40 -4.07 25.38
N THR A 198 32.14 -4.26 25.76
CA THR A 198 31.56 -3.54 26.89
C THR A 198 32.37 -3.95 28.14
N PRO A 199 33.03 -3.01 28.85
CA PRO A 199 33.84 -3.37 30.00
C PRO A 199 32.96 -4.11 31.01
N ALA A 200 33.39 -5.33 31.37
CA ALA A 200 32.70 -6.18 32.32
C ALA A 200 32.41 -5.39 33.59
N ARG A 201 31.12 -5.25 33.91
CA ARG A 201 30.64 -4.66 35.17
C ARG A 201 31.32 -5.42 36.31
N ARG A 202 32.31 -4.81 36.97
CA ARG A 202 32.93 -5.38 38.18
C ARG A 202 31.82 -5.65 39.20
N SER A 203 31.49 -6.92 39.41
CA SER A 203 30.68 -7.35 40.53
C SER A 203 31.48 -7.16 41.81
N SER A 204 31.32 -6.01 42.47
CA SER A 204 31.74 -5.84 43.86
C SER A 204 30.85 -6.71 44.74
N ARG A 205 31.29 -7.94 45.00
CA ARG A 205 30.78 -8.79 46.06
C ARG A 205 31.43 -8.30 47.37
N PRO A 206 30.69 -7.77 48.36
CA PRO A 206 31.28 -7.58 49.67
C PRO A 206 31.37 -8.95 50.34
N ALA A 207 32.59 -9.33 50.71
CA ALA A 207 32.86 -10.43 51.61
C ALA A 207 32.99 -9.86 53.03
N GLN A 208 32.14 -10.38 53.93
CA GLN A 208 32.33 -10.48 55.39
C GLN A 208 32.30 -9.14 56.16
N ALA A 209 31.73 -9.01 57.35
CA ALA A 209 31.38 -9.96 58.40
C ALA A 209 30.13 -9.48 59.17
#